data_AF-A0A2M9T5K8-F1
#
_entry.id   AF-A0A2M9T5K8-F1
#
_cell.length_a   1.000
_cell.length_b   1.000
_cell.length_c   1.000
_cell.angle_alpha   90.00
_cell.angle_beta   90.00
_cell.angle_gamma   90.00
#
_symmetry.space_group_name_H-M   'P 1'
#
loop_
_entity.id
_entity.type
_entity.pdbx_description
1 polymer ?
#
loop_
_entity_poly.entity_id
_entity_poly.type
_entity_poly.pdbx_seq_one_letter_code
_entity_poly.pdbx_strand_id
1 'polypeptide(L)'
;MAIDHDRLFKELIQTFFEEFLLLFFPDMHEHIDFSHLSFLSEELFTDVTAGEKYRVDLLIETKLKGENGLIIVHVENQSYVQPSFPERMFIYFSRLFEKYRTRIVPIAVFSHDALREEPSVFSIEFPFGDVLQFRFFPVELRKKHWRDYIRHDNPIAAALLGKMGYTESEKVELKKECLRMLVRLELDEARQRLLLGFFETYVKLSEEEEQQLQREVKAMETKEREKVLELIISYEQKGRKAGWEEGMKRGIEQGIKQGMKQGMKQGMKQLIRNMARKGMTEKDIAQLVDLPVEDVRALLEK
;
A
#
# COMPACT_ATOMS: atom_id res chain seq x y z
N MET A 1 2.43 -12.24 4.47
CA MET A 1 1.27 -11.33 4.41
C MET A 1 1.27 -10.73 3.03
N ALA A 2 0.10 -10.57 2.40
CA ALA A 2 0.01 -9.79 1.17
C ALA A 2 0.45 -8.35 1.46
N ILE A 3 1.22 -7.76 0.57
CA ILE A 3 1.60 -6.35 0.66
C ILE A 3 0.33 -5.54 0.39
N ASP A 4 -0.01 -4.63 1.31
CA ASP A 4 -1.11 -3.68 1.12
C ASP A 4 -0.61 -2.53 0.25
N HIS A 5 -0.62 -2.77 -1.07
CA HIS A 5 -0.10 -1.84 -2.07
C HIS A 5 -0.81 -0.49 -2.02
N ASP A 6 -2.14 -0.51 -1.93
CA ASP A 6 -2.97 0.69 -1.98
C ASP A 6 -2.69 1.58 -0.77
N ARG A 7 -2.56 0.99 0.44
CA ARG A 7 -2.18 1.74 1.64
C ARG A 7 -0.81 2.40 1.52
N LEU A 8 0.20 1.70 0.98
CA LEU A 8 1.55 2.24 0.83
C LEU A 8 1.59 3.41 -0.17
N PHE A 9 0.91 3.25 -1.31
CA PHE A 9 0.81 4.31 -2.32
C PHE A 9 0.06 5.52 -1.78
N LYS A 10 -1.03 5.28 -1.05
CA LYS A 10 -1.79 6.35 -0.41
C LYS A 10 -0.93 7.15 0.56
N GLU A 11 -0.25 6.49 1.50
CA GLU A 11 0.62 7.15 2.48
C GLU A 11 1.74 7.95 1.81
N LEU A 12 2.34 7.38 0.76
CA LEU A 12 3.38 8.03 -0.02
C LEU A 12 2.87 9.30 -0.72
N ILE A 13 1.80 9.19 -1.52
CA ILE A 13 1.25 10.32 -2.29
C ILE A 13 0.69 11.38 -1.35
N GLN A 14 0.03 11.00 -0.26
CA GLN A 14 -0.47 11.94 0.75
C GLN A 14 0.67 12.74 1.39
N THR A 15 1.83 12.13 1.63
CA THR A 15 2.98 12.81 2.26
C THR A 15 3.72 13.74 1.28
N PHE A 16 3.78 13.37 0.01
CA PHE A 16 4.55 14.05 -1.03
C PHE A 16 3.68 14.51 -2.21
N PHE A 17 2.48 15.03 -1.92
CA PHE A 17 1.48 15.34 -2.96
C PHE A 17 1.92 16.46 -3.90
N GLU A 18 2.56 17.50 -3.38
CA GLU A 18 3.10 18.60 -4.18
C GLU A 18 4.20 18.09 -5.10
N GLU A 19 5.14 17.31 -4.55
CA GLU A 19 6.24 16.72 -5.31
C GLU A 19 5.75 15.69 -6.34
N PHE A 20 4.65 14.97 -6.06
CA PHE A 20 3.97 14.09 -7.01
C PHE A 20 3.43 14.86 -8.22
N LEU A 21 2.71 15.96 -7.99
CA LEU A 21 2.22 16.79 -9.08
C LEU A 21 3.37 17.44 -9.85
N LEU A 22 4.40 17.94 -9.15
CA LEU A 22 5.60 18.48 -9.81
C LEU A 22 6.27 17.45 -10.73
N LEU A 23 6.32 16.18 -10.30
CA LEU A 23 7.00 15.12 -11.04
C LEU A 23 6.24 14.68 -12.30
N PHE A 24 4.92 14.53 -12.21
CA PHE A 24 4.14 13.91 -13.28
C PHE A 24 3.24 14.87 -14.04
N PHE A 25 2.91 16.01 -13.43
CA PHE A 25 1.97 17.00 -13.96
C PHE A 25 2.47 18.43 -13.70
N PRO A 26 3.65 18.83 -14.21
CA PRO A 26 4.25 20.12 -13.93
C PRO A 26 3.32 21.30 -14.27
N ASP A 27 2.58 21.21 -15.38
CA ASP A 27 1.57 22.21 -15.76
C ASP A 27 0.47 22.34 -14.68
N MET A 28 -0.02 21.22 -14.14
CA MET A 28 -1.03 21.25 -13.07
C MET A 28 -0.45 21.81 -11.77
N HIS A 29 0.79 21.47 -11.44
CA HIS A 29 1.51 22.01 -10.28
C HIS A 29 1.66 23.54 -10.36
N GLU A 30 1.89 24.12 -11.55
CA GLU A 30 1.94 25.56 -11.72
C GLU A 30 0.63 26.26 -11.34
N HIS A 31 -0.52 25.59 -11.54
CA HIS A 31 -1.84 26.15 -11.31
C HIS A 31 -2.48 25.81 -9.94
N ILE A 32 -1.99 24.81 -9.21
CA ILE A 32 -2.57 24.41 -7.91
C ILE A 32 -1.96 25.20 -6.75
N ASP A 33 -2.81 25.65 -5.82
CA ASP A 33 -2.41 26.35 -4.59
C ASP A 33 -2.17 25.37 -3.43
N PHE A 34 -0.92 24.96 -3.25
CA PHE A 34 -0.49 24.04 -2.19
C PHE A 34 -0.53 24.65 -0.78
N SER A 35 -0.67 25.97 -0.63
CA SER A 35 -0.87 26.58 0.69
C SER A 35 -2.25 26.26 1.27
N HIS A 36 -3.19 25.87 0.41
CA HIS A 36 -4.52 25.44 0.78
C HIS A 36 -4.71 23.97 0.38
N LEU A 37 -4.40 23.07 1.31
CA LEU A 37 -4.47 21.64 1.08
C LEU A 37 -5.13 20.94 2.27
N SER A 38 -6.21 20.20 2.00
CA SER A 38 -6.91 19.38 2.99
C SER A 38 -7.16 17.99 2.44
N PHE A 39 -6.75 16.95 3.19
CA PHE A 39 -7.03 15.57 2.84
C PHE A 39 -8.40 15.17 3.39
N LEU A 40 -9.33 14.86 2.50
CA LEU A 40 -10.69 14.47 2.87
C LEU A 40 -10.71 13.00 3.32
N SER A 41 -11.67 12.66 4.19
CA SER A 41 -11.89 11.28 4.60
C SER A 41 -12.21 10.39 3.40
N GLU A 42 -11.77 9.12 3.45
CA GLU A 42 -12.13 8.13 2.43
C GLU A 42 -13.65 8.05 2.29
N GLU A 43 -14.14 8.26 1.08
CA GLU A 43 -15.54 8.09 0.76
C GLU A 43 -15.81 6.62 0.45
N LEU A 44 -16.73 6.02 1.21
CA LEU A 44 -17.25 4.68 0.98
C LEU A 44 -18.59 4.81 0.26
N PHE A 45 -18.59 4.49 -1.03
CA PHE A 45 -19.82 4.39 -1.81
C PHE A 45 -20.25 2.93 -1.87
N THR A 46 -21.35 2.62 -1.19
CA THR A 46 -22.00 1.31 -1.32
C THR A 46 -22.88 1.30 -2.54
N ASP A 47 -22.58 0.41 -3.48
CA ASP A 47 -23.52 0.09 -4.54
C ASP A 47 -24.49 -0.98 -4.04
N VAL A 48 -25.71 -0.56 -3.70
CA VAL A 48 -26.74 -1.45 -3.16
C VAL A 48 -27.23 -2.44 -4.23
N THR A 49 -27.05 -2.11 -5.51
CA THR A 49 -27.47 -2.94 -6.65
C THR A 49 -26.43 -3.96 -7.08
N ALA A 50 -25.13 -3.64 -7.02
CA ALA A 50 -24.04 -4.56 -7.35
C ALA A 50 -23.46 -5.29 -6.12
N GLY A 51 -23.77 -4.85 -4.89
CA GLY A 51 -23.17 -5.36 -3.66
C GLY A 51 -21.70 -4.96 -3.47
N GLU A 52 -21.15 -4.13 -4.35
CA GLU A 52 -19.76 -3.68 -4.31
C GLU A 52 -19.62 -2.44 -3.41
N LYS A 53 -18.60 -2.48 -2.55
CA LYS A 53 -18.17 -1.31 -1.77
C LYS A 53 -17.02 -0.65 -2.49
N TYR A 54 -17.26 0.54 -2.98
CA TYR A 54 -16.25 1.37 -3.60
C TYR A 54 -15.65 2.29 -2.56
N ARG A 55 -14.33 2.30 -2.48
CA ARG A 55 -13.56 3.16 -1.60
C ARG A 55 -12.62 3.96 -2.46
N VAL A 56 -12.67 5.28 -2.29
CA VAL A 56 -11.71 6.17 -2.94
C VAL A 56 -10.41 6.16 -2.16
N ASP A 57 -9.28 6.02 -2.87
CA ASP A 57 -7.97 5.96 -2.23
C ASP A 57 -7.57 7.29 -1.60
N LEU A 58 -7.57 8.37 -2.40
CA LEU A 58 -7.17 9.70 -1.94
C LEU A 58 -8.04 10.81 -2.55
N LEU A 59 -8.52 11.70 -1.68
CA LEU A 59 -9.23 12.91 -2.03
C LEU A 59 -8.53 14.10 -1.38
N ILE A 60 -8.13 15.05 -2.21
CA ILE A 60 -7.46 16.28 -1.77
C ILE A 60 -8.34 17.45 -2.16
N GLU A 61 -8.75 18.27 -1.20
CA GLU A 61 -9.37 19.56 -1.44
C GLU A 61 -8.29 20.64 -1.49
N THR A 62 -8.31 21.44 -2.55
CA THR A 62 -7.36 22.53 -2.76
C THR A 62 -7.98 23.65 -3.62
N LYS A 63 -7.19 24.60 -4.10
CA LYS A 63 -7.62 25.71 -4.96
C LYS A 63 -6.74 25.80 -6.21
N LEU A 64 -7.28 26.48 -7.22
CA LEU A 64 -6.48 26.98 -8.33
C LEU A 64 -5.96 28.38 -8.00
N LYS A 65 -4.69 28.65 -8.31
CA LYS A 65 -4.07 29.95 -8.11
C LYS A 65 -4.83 31.01 -8.91
N GLY A 66 -5.17 32.11 -8.26
CA GLY A 66 -5.85 33.25 -8.89
C GLY A 66 -7.35 33.03 -9.14
N GLU A 67 -7.92 31.89 -8.75
CA GLU A 67 -9.35 31.63 -8.86
C GLU A 67 -10.01 31.53 -7.48
N ASN A 68 -11.26 32.01 -7.41
CA ASN A 68 -12.10 31.78 -6.25
C ASN A 68 -12.83 30.44 -6.40
N GLY A 69 -12.76 29.60 -5.35
CA GLY A 69 -13.46 28.32 -5.30
C GLY A 69 -12.50 27.15 -5.07
N LEU A 70 -13.01 26.13 -4.39
CA LEU A 70 -12.28 24.90 -4.12
C LEU A 70 -12.34 23.97 -5.33
N ILE A 71 -11.34 23.12 -5.49
CA ILE A 71 -11.34 21.97 -6.38
C ILE A 71 -11.04 20.71 -5.58
N ILE A 72 -11.37 19.56 -6.14
CA ILE A 72 -10.98 18.26 -5.59
C ILE A 72 -10.01 17.59 -6.56
N VAL A 73 -8.90 17.09 -6.03
CA VAL A 73 -8.04 16.14 -6.74
C VAL A 73 -8.35 14.75 -6.21
N HIS A 74 -8.78 13.88 -7.11
CA HIS A 74 -9.11 12.49 -6.84
C HIS A 74 -7.99 11.61 -7.40
N VAL A 75 -7.31 10.84 -6.55
CA VAL A 75 -6.23 9.95 -6.96
C VAL A 75 -6.60 8.51 -6.63
N GLU A 76 -6.48 7.62 -7.62
CA GLU A 76 -6.67 6.17 -7.49
C GLU A 76 -5.37 5.43 -7.81
N ASN A 77 -4.94 4.53 -6.93
CA ASN A 77 -3.87 3.58 -7.24
C ASN A 77 -4.46 2.30 -7.84
N GLN A 78 -3.80 1.77 -8.86
CA GLN A 78 -4.21 0.53 -9.51
C GLN A 78 -3.01 -0.40 -9.67
N SER A 79 -2.93 -1.37 -8.77
CA SER A 79 -1.81 -2.33 -8.66
C SER A 79 -1.96 -3.60 -9.52
N TYR A 80 -3.10 -3.76 -10.21
CA TYR A 80 -3.39 -4.89 -11.08
C TYR A 80 -4.13 -4.43 -12.34
N VAL A 81 -4.09 -5.25 -13.39
CA VAL A 81 -4.79 -4.98 -14.64
C VAL A 81 -6.30 -5.14 -14.44
N GLN A 82 -7.08 -4.11 -14.78
CA GLN A 82 -8.55 -4.16 -14.73
C GLN A 82 -9.16 -3.50 -15.98
N PRO A 83 -9.77 -4.26 -16.90
CA PRO A 83 -10.36 -3.70 -18.13
C PRO A 83 -11.46 -2.66 -17.87
N SER A 84 -12.25 -2.81 -16.81
CA SER A 84 -13.33 -1.88 -16.44
C SER A 84 -12.84 -0.67 -15.62
N PHE A 85 -11.54 -0.45 -15.51
CA PHE A 85 -10.99 0.65 -14.69
C PHE A 85 -11.47 2.05 -15.14
N PRO A 86 -11.55 2.40 -16.44
CA PRO A 86 -12.06 3.71 -16.87
C PRO A 86 -13.52 3.95 -16.45
N GLU A 87 -14.35 2.90 -16.52
CA GLU A 87 -15.74 2.95 -16.06
C GLU A 87 -15.80 3.16 -14.53
N ARG A 88 -14.95 2.44 -13.78
CA ARG A 88 -14.82 2.63 -12.32
C ARG A 88 -14.44 4.08 -11.97
N MET A 89 -13.47 4.65 -12.67
CA MET A 89 -13.07 6.06 -12.50
C MET A 89 -14.24 7.02 -12.80
N PHE A 90 -15.02 6.76 -13.85
CA PHE A 90 -16.19 7.57 -14.17
C PHE A 90 -17.28 7.49 -13.08
N ILE A 91 -17.55 6.31 -12.53
CA ILE A 91 -18.50 6.12 -11.43
C ILE A 91 -18.04 6.89 -10.19
N TYR A 92 -16.75 6.83 -9.86
CA TYR A 92 -16.18 7.56 -8.71
C TYR A 92 -16.32 9.05 -8.91
N PHE A 93 -15.88 9.56 -10.07
CA PHE A 93 -16.03 10.95 -10.44
C PHE A 93 -17.48 11.43 -10.33
N SER A 94 -18.43 10.66 -10.86
CA SER A 94 -19.85 11.03 -10.87
C SER A 94 -20.41 11.16 -9.46
N ARG A 95 -20.09 10.21 -8.56
CA ARG A 95 -20.53 10.25 -7.15
C ARG A 95 -19.87 11.38 -6.37
N LEU A 96 -18.58 11.62 -6.59
CA LEU A 96 -17.87 12.75 -6.00
C LEU A 96 -18.45 14.09 -6.49
N PHE A 97 -18.74 14.20 -7.79
CA PHE A 97 -19.32 15.40 -8.37
C PHE A 97 -20.73 15.66 -7.83
N GLU A 98 -21.55 14.61 -7.71
CA GLU A 98 -22.88 14.70 -7.10
C GLU A 98 -22.82 15.25 -5.68
N LYS A 99 -21.89 14.73 -4.86
CA LYS A 99 -21.71 15.09 -3.45
C LYS A 99 -21.16 16.50 -3.26
N TYR A 100 -20.05 16.82 -3.93
CA TYR A 100 -19.27 18.04 -3.67
C TYR A 100 -19.64 19.21 -4.58
N ARG A 101 -20.26 18.93 -5.74
CA ARG A 101 -20.67 19.96 -6.72
C ARG A 101 -19.56 20.95 -7.08
N THR A 102 -18.33 20.44 -7.15
CA THR A 102 -17.15 21.22 -7.52
C THR A 102 -16.36 20.56 -8.65
N ARG A 103 -15.42 21.30 -9.22
CA ARG A 103 -14.50 20.80 -10.25
C ARG A 103 -13.59 19.74 -9.65
N ILE A 104 -13.49 18.60 -10.32
CA ILE A 104 -12.69 17.46 -9.89
C ILE A 104 -11.63 17.15 -10.94
N VAL A 105 -10.41 16.88 -10.47
CA VAL A 105 -9.27 16.43 -11.24
C VAL A 105 -9.05 14.95 -10.93
N PRO A 106 -9.45 14.02 -11.83
CA PRO A 106 -9.23 12.59 -11.63
C PRO A 106 -7.85 12.16 -12.14
N ILE A 107 -7.06 11.54 -11.27
CA ILE A 107 -5.72 11.01 -11.54
C ILE A 107 -5.71 9.51 -11.23
N ALA A 108 -5.14 8.71 -12.12
CA ALA A 108 -4.94 7.29 -11.91
C ALA A 108 -3.44 6.96 -11.90
N VAL A 109 -2.97 6.23 -10.89
CA VAL A 109 -1.59 5.75 -10.77
C VAL A 109 -1.57 4.25 -11.02
N PHE A 110 -1.09 3.85 -12.19
CA PHE A 110 -0.93 2.43 -12.55
C PHE A 110 0.42 1.93 -12.08
N SER A 111 0.38 1.00 -11.12
CA SER A 111 1.55 0.45 -10.43
C SER A 111 1.74 -1.06 -10.67
N HIS A 112 1.03 -1.66 -11.62
CA HIS A 112 1.30 -3.05 -12.02
C HIS A 112 2.52 -3.18 -12.95
N ASP A 113 3.10 -4.38 -13.01
CA ASP A 113 4.32 -4.63 -13.81
C ASP A 113 4.04 -4.92 -15.29
N ALA A 114 2.77 -5.00 -15.69
CA ALA A 114 2.39 -5.22 -17.09
C ALA A 114 2.69 -3.98 -17.95
N LEU A 115 3.44 -4.18 -19.04
CA LEU A 115 3.65 -3.18 -20.09
C LEU A 115 2.49 -3.24 -21.08
N ARG A 116 1.53 -2.33 -20.91
CA ARG A 116 0.34 -2.22 -21.77
C ARG A 116 -0.13 -0.78 -21.87
N GLU A 117 -0.94 -0.50 -22.87
CA GLU A 117 -1.69 0.75 -22.95
C GLU A 117 -2.90 0.67 -22.01
N GLU A 118 -2.92 1.53 -20.99
CA GLU A 118 -4.10 1.73 -20.16
C GLU A 118 -4.98 2.84 -20.77
N PRO A 119 -6.24 2.54 -21.13
CA PRO A 119 -7.15 3.57 -21.63
C PRO A 119 -7.41 4.61 -20.54
N SER A 120 -7.28 5.90 -20.90
CA SER A 120 -7.56 7.03 -20.00
C SER A 120 -8.93 7.69 -20.25
N VAL A 121 -9.79 7.00 -21.00
CA VAL A 121 -11.08 7.50 -21.47
C VAL A 121 -12.16 6.44 -21.27
N PHE A 122 -13.32 6.87 -20.78
CA PHE A 122 -14.56 6.10 -20.78
C PHE A 122 -15.60 6.83 -21.64
N SER A 123 -16.15 6.15 -22.64
CA SER A 123 -17.13 6.73 -23.56
C SER A 123 -18.46 5.99 -23.54
N ILE A 124 -19.56 6.71 -23.73
CA ILE A 124 -20.87 6.15 -24.05
C ILE A 124 -21.24 6.66 -25.45
N GLU A 125 -21.21 5.74 -26.42
CA GLU A 125 -21.33 6.05 -27.85
C GLU A 125 -22.54 5.30 -28.46
N PHE A 126 -23.22 5.94 -29.39
CA PHE A 126 -24.34 5.36 -30.15
C PHE A 126 -24.12 5.58 -31.65
N PRO A 127 -24.77 4.80 -32.54
CA PRO A 127 -24.68 5.02 -33.99
C PRO A 127 -25.09 6.42 -34.49
N PHE A 128 -25.75 7.21 -33.64
CA PHE A 128 -26.25 8.55 -33.93
C PHE A 128 -25.55 9.65 -33.13
N GLY A 129 -24.52 9.34 -32.33
CA GLY A 129 -23.72 10.35 -31.64
C GLY A 129 -23.12 9.88 -30.31
N ASP A 130 -22.19 10.69 -29.80
CA ASP A 130 -21.49 10.46 -28.53
C ASP A 130 -22.25 11.16 -27.39
N VAL A 131 -22.58 10.42 -26.34
CA VAL A 131 -23.35 10.93 -25.19
C VAL A 131 -22.42 11.38 -24.05
N LEU A 132 -21.31 10.68 -23.87
CA LEU A 132 -20.36 10.96 -22.80
C LEU A 132 -18.95 10.62 -23.25
N GLN A 133 -18.00 11.49 -22.94
CA GLN A 133 -16.57 11.16 -22.96
C GLN A 133 -15.93 11.66 -21.66
N PHE A 134 -15.69 10.74 -20.73
CA PHE A 134 -14.99 11.01 -19.49
C PHE A 134 -13.49 10.75 -19.65
N ARG A 135 -12.64 11.65 -19.15
CA ARG A 135 -11.17 11.54 -19.21
C ARG A 135 -10.56 11.70 -17.83
N PHE A 136 -9.45 11.03 -17.61
CA PHE A 136 -8.61 11.19 -16.43
C PHE A 136 -7.12 11.23 -16.79
N PHE A 137 -6.29 11.62 -15.83
CA PHE A 137 -4.86 11.77 -16.01
C PHE A 137 -4.12 10.49 -15.55
N PRO A 138 -3.53 9.69 -16.46
CA PRO A 138 -2.84 8.46 -16.08
C PRO A 138 -1.36 8.71 -15.73
N VAL A 139 -0.87 8.00 -14.72
CA VAL A 139 0.56 7.84 -14.40
C VAL A 139 0.90 6.36 -14.51
N GLU A 140 1.45 5.95 -15.64
CA GLU A 140 1.85 4.56 -15.89
C GLU A 140 3.31 4.34 -15.47
N LEU A 141 3.53 3.94 -14.21
CA LEU A 141 4.88 3.88 -13.63
C LEU A 141 5.80 2.94 -14.39
N ARG A 142 5.31 1.77 -14.80
CA ARG A 142 6.14 0.77 -15.49
C ARG A 142 6.69 1.26 -16.85
N LYS A 143 6.02 2.22 -17.50
CA LYS A 143 6.47 2.84 -18.76
C LYS A 143 7.54 3.92 -18.55
N LYS A 144 7.74 4.37 -17.32
CA LYS A 144 8.69 5.44 -16.99
C LYS A 144 10.04 4.81 -16.69
N HIS A 145 11.04 5.05 -17.52
CA HIS A 145 12.36 4.45 -17.32
C HIS A 145 13.06 5.11 -16.12
N TRP A 146 13.51 4.32 -15.16
CA TRP A 146 13.99 4.82 -13.86
C TRP A 146 15.14 5.83 -13.96
N ARG A 147 16.03 5.68 -14.95
CA ARG A 147 17.16 6.60 -15.19
C ARG A 147 16.74 8.01 -15.59
N ASP A 148 15.53 8.19 -16.09
CA ASP A 148 15.02 9.53 -16.40
C ASP A 148 14.63 10.27 -15.12
N TYR A 149 14.33 9.55 -14.03
CA TYR A 149 13.79 10.10 -12.79
C TYR A 149 14.85 10.26 -11.70
N ILE A 150 15.90 9.43 -11.71
CA ILE A 150 16.95 9.45 -10.68
C ILE A 150 17.76 10.75 -10.60
N ARG A 151 17.75 11.54 -11.68
CA ARG A 151 18.45 12.83 -11.78
C ARG A 151 17.64 14.01 -11.27
N HIS A 152 16.34 13.83 -11.11
CA HIS A 152 15.48 14.84 -10.54
C HIS A 152 15.54 14.69 -9.03
N ASP A 153 16.02 15.70 -8.30
CA ASP A 153 16.02 15.71 -6.84
C ASP A 153 14.58 15.93 -6.32
N ASN A 154 13.70 14.98 -6.63
CA ASN A 154 12.29 14.94 -6.24
C ASN A 154 12.06 13.77 -5.26
N PRO A 155 11.67 14.02 -4.00
CA PRO A 155 11.47 12.99 -2.98
C PRO A 155 10.64 11.79 -3.40
N ILE A 156 9.47 12.00 -4.02
CA ILE A 156 8.58 10.88 -4.36
C ILE A 156 9.15 10.01 -5.48
N ALA A 157 9.98 10.58 -6.36
CA ALA A 157 10.66 9.79 -7.39
C ALA A 157 11.52 8.71 -6.74
N ALA A 158 12.29 9.01 -5.69
CA ALA A 158 13.15 8.04 -5.01
C ALA A 158 12.38 6.77 -4.56
N ALA A 159 11.18 6.93 -4.02
CA ALA A 159 10.32 5.80 -3.66
C ALA A 159 9.77 5.08 -4.89
N LEU A 160 9.28 5.83 -5.89
CA LEU A 160 8.61 5.27 -7.06
C LEU A 160 9.56 4.60 -8.06
N LEU A 161 10.88 4.84 -7.98
CA LEU A 161 11.89 4.13 -8.78
C LEU A 161 11.70 2.61 -8.74
N GLY A 162 11.31 2.06 -7.59
CA GLY A 162 11.06 0.62 -7.41
C GLY A 162 9.84 0.08 -8.17
N LYS A 163 9.00 0.94 -8.71
CA LYS A 163 7.83 0.61 -9.54
C LYS A 163 7.93 1.12 -10.98
N MET A 164 9.04 1.77 -11.30
CA MET A 164 9.35 2.25 -12.64
C MET A 164 9.92 1.12 -13.52
N GLY A 165 10.12 1.41 -14.80
CA GLY A 165 10.74 0.50 -15.76
C GLY A 165 12.23 0.35 -15.49
N TYR A 166 12.65 -0.82 -15.00
CA TYR A 166 14.04 -1.28 -14.84
C TYR A 166 14.13 -2.80 -15.12
N THR A 167 15.33 -3.30 -15.39
CA THR A 167 15.62 -4.74 -15.60
C THR A 167 16.24 -5.39 -14.36
N GLU A 168 16.09 -6.71 -14.17
CA GLU A 168 16.67 -7.39 -12.99
C GLU A 168 18.20 -7.17 -12.87
N SER A 169 18.93 -7.10 -13.98
CA SER A 169 20.37 -6.80 -13.95
C SER A 169 20.72 -5.39 -13.45
N GLU A 170 19.77 -4.46 -13.48
CA GLU A 170 19.95 -3.07 -13.04
C GLU A 170 19.59 -2.88 -11.57
N LYS A 171 19.04 -3.89 -10.89
CA LYS A 171 18.45 -3.77 -9.56
C LYS A 171 19.44 -3.27 -8.50
N VAL A 172 20.69 -3.74 -8.56
CA VAL A 172 21.78 -3.27 -7.68
C VAL A 172 22.10 -1.81 -7.96
N GLU A 173 22.20 -1.42 -9.24
CA GLU A 173 22.44 -0.03 -9.65
C GLU A 173 21.28 0.87 -9.21
N LEU A 174 20.04 0.44 -9.39
CA LEU A 174 18.83 1.12 -8.99
C LEU A 174 18.82 1.42 -7.48
N LYS A 175 19.08 0.40 -6.65
CA LYS A 175 19.12 0.58 -5.18
C LYS A 175 20.25 1.52 -4.78
N LYS A 176 21.44 1.35 -5.37
CA LYS A 176 22.59 2.24 -5.14
C LYS A 176 22.25 3.69 -5.45
N GLU A 177 21.70 3.97 -6.63
CA GLU A 177 21.37 5.32 -7.04
C GLU A 177 20.22 5.90 -6.21
N CYS A 178 19.21 5.10 -5.85
CA CYS A 178 18.16 5.51 -4.91
C CYS A 178 18.75 5.98 -3.56
N LEU A 179 19.71 5.23 -2.99
CA LEU A 179 20.38 5.61 -1.75
C LEU A 179 21.16 6.93 -1.92
N ARG A 180 21.86 7.10 -3.04
CA ARG A 180 22.56 8.36 -3.35
C ARG A 180 21.58 9.53 -3.46
N MET A 181 20.44 9.33 -4.11
CA MET A 181 19.39 10.31 -4.24
C MET A 181 18.82 10.72 -2.87
N LEU A 182 18.52 9.75 -1.99
CA LEU A 182 18.05 10.04 -0.63
C LEU A 182 19.07 10.86 0.17
N VAL A 183 20.36 10.58 0.01
CA VAL A 183 21.45 11.36 0.63
C VAL A 183 21.51 12.80 0.10
N ARG A 184 21.25 13.04 -1.20
CA ARG A 184 21.22 14.38 -1.80
C ARG A 184 20.01 15.20 -1.39
N LEU A 185 18.86 14.55 -1.17
CA LEU A 185 17.60 15.21 -0.82
C LEU A 185 17.60 15.84 0.59
N GLU A 186 18.51 15.42 1.48
CA GLU A 186 18.68 15.96 2.85
C GLU A 186 17.36 16.09 3.63
N LEU A 187 16.51 15.06 3.53
CA LEU A 187 15.19 15.01 4.16
C LEU A 187 15.29 14.73 5.67
N ASP A 188 14.22 15.05 6.40
CA ASP A 188 14.08 14.59 7.78
C ASP A 188 13.98 13.06 7.86
N GLU A 189 14.29 12.53 9.04
CA GLU A 189 14.39 11.09 9.27
C GLU A 189 13.08 10.34 8.98
N ALA A 190 11.92 10.94 9.24
CA ALA A 190 10.63 10.29 9.05
C ALA A 190 10.28 10.20 7.57
N ARG A 191 10.44 11.31 6.82
CA ARG A 191 10.22 11.34 5.36
C ARG A 191 11.17 10.41 4.63
N GLN A 192 12.46 10.45 4.96
CA GLN A 192 13.45 9.56 4.37
C GLN A 192 13.10 8.08 4.62
N ARG A 193 12.55 7.78 5.81
CA ARG A 193 12.14 6.42 6.18
C ARG A 193 10.93 5.93 5.41
N LEU A 194 9.95 6.80 5.21
CA LEU A 194 8.81 6.50 4.36
C LEU A 194 9.27 6.14 2.94
N LEU A 195 10.15 6.97 2.34
CA LEU A 195 10.63 6.76 0.98
C LEU A 195 11.42 5.44 0.83
N LEU A 196 12.39 5.20 1.71
CA LEU A 196 13.22 4.01 1.63
C LEU A 196 12.41 2.75 1.96
N GLY A 197 11.54 2.80 2.97
CA GLY A 197 10.66 1.68 3.32
C GLY A 197 9.70 1.32 2.18
N PHE A 198 9.17 2.32 1.48
CA PHE A 198 8.39 2.09 0.26
C PHE A 198 9.25 1.41 -0.81
N PHE A 199 10.42 1.96 -1.13
CA PHE A 199 11.31 1.41 -2.16
C PHE A 199 11.70 -0.05 -1.88
N GLU A 200 12.13 -0.37 -0.66
CA GLU A 200 12.55 -1.73 -0.27
C GLU A 200 11.41 -2.76 -0.22
N THR A 201 10.16 -2.29 -0.12
CA THR A 201 9.00 -3.18 -0.22
C THR A 201 8.93 -3.85 -1.60
N TYR A 202 9.33 -3.11 -2.64
CA TYR A 202 9.24 -3.55 -4.04
C TYR A 202 10.58 -4.03 -4.61
N VAL A 203 11.71 -3.44 -4.17
CA VAL A 203 13.04 -3.78 -4.64
C VAL A 203 13.80 -4.57 -3.58
N LYS A 204 13.74 -5.91 -3.69
CA LYS A 204 14.43 -6.84 -2.78
C LYS A 204 15.66 -7.42 -3.43
N LEU A 205 16.84 -7.13 -2.89
CA LEU A 205 18.08 -7.73 -3.34
C LEU A 205 18.28 -9.12 -2.72
N SER A 206 18.91 -10.04 -3.46
CA SER A 206 19.46 -11.28 -2.93
C SER A 206 20.68 -11.01 -2.04
N GLU A 207 21.17 -12.03 -1.34
CA GLU A 207 22.38 -11.90 -0.53
C GLU A 207 23.61 -11.55 -1.38
N GLU A 208 23.73 -12.13 -2.57
CA GLU A 208 24.79 -11.82 -3.53
C GLU A 208 24.69 -10.38 -4.06
N GLU A 209 23.47 -9.93 -4.36
CA GLU A 209 23.18 -8.56 -4.81
C GLU A 209 23.47 -7.53 -3.69
N GLU A 210 23.12 -7.81 -2.44
CA GLU A 210 23.48 -6.95 -1.29
C GLU A 210 25.00 -6.89 -1.09
N GLN A 211 25.70 -8.01 -1.22
CA GLN A 211 27.17 -8.02 -1.17
C GLN A 211 27.78 -7.22 -2.33
N GLN A 212 27.17 -7.27 -3.52
CA GLN A 212 27.58 -6.45 -4.65
C GLN A 212 27.36 -4.97 -4.36
N LEU A 213 26.18 -4.59 -3.86
CA LEU A 213 25.88 -3.22 -3.47
C LEU A 213 26.90 -2.68 -2.46
N GLN A 214 27.23 -3.46 -1.43
CA GLN A 214 28.23 -3.08 -0.43
C GLN A 214 29.63 -2.88 -1.04
N ARG A 215 30.04 -3.72 -2.00
CA ARG A 215 31.31 -3.54 -2.72
C ARG A 215 31.31 -2.25 -3.55
N GLU A 216 30.23 -1.99 -4.27
CA GLU A 216 30.08 -0.79 -5.10
C GLU A 216 30.06 0.49 -4.26
N VAL A 217 29.35 0.50 -3.12
CA VAL A 217 29.32 1.63 -2.20
C VAL A 217 30.70 1.89 -1.60
N LYS A 218 31.45 0.85 -1.22
CA LYS A 218 32.82 1.00 -0.69
C LYS A 218 33.80 1.62 -1.69
N ALA A 219 33.55 1.45 -2.98
CA ALA A 219 34.35 2.00 -4.07
C ALA A 219 33.99 3.47 -4.43
N MET A 220 32.96 4.05 -3.82
CA MET A 220 32.58 5.45 -4.02
C MET A 220 33.57 6.43 -3.39
N GLU A 221 33.49 7.70 -3.82
CA GLU A 221 34.18 8.84 -3.20
C GLU A 221 33.90 8.94 -1.70
N THR A 222 34.92 9.29 -0.91
CA THR A 222 34.91 9.17 0.56
C THR A 222 33.71 9.84 1.22
N LYS A 223 33.38 11.08 0.83
CA LYS A 223 32.29 11.87 1.44
C LYS A 223 30.90 11.31 1.11
N GLU A 224 30.70 10.82 -0.11
CA GLU A 224 29.43 10.24 -0.53
C GLU A 224 29.25 8.84 0.08
N ARG A 225 30.32 8.04 0.08
CA ARG A 225 30.39 6.72 0.70
C ARG A 225 29.95 6.75 2.16
N GLU A 226 30.47 7.67 2.96
CA GLU A 226 30.16 7.74 4.40
C GLU A 226 28.66 7.95 4.65
N LYS A 227 28.04 8.92 3.96
CA LYS A 227 26.60 9.18 4.09
C LYS A 227 25.74 8.00 3.63
N VAL A 228 26.12 7.34 2.52
CA VAL A 228 25.39 6.17 2.01
C VAL A 228 25.54 4.97 2.93
N LEU A 229 26.73 4.73 3.49
CA LEU A 229 26.95 3.65 4.47
C LEU A 229 26.18 3.90 5.76
N GLU A 230 26.17 5.13 6.27
CA GLU A 230 25.37 5.50 7.45
C GLU A 230 23.88 5.23 7.21
N LEU A 231 23.39 5.56 6.02
CA LEU A 231 22.03 5.25 5.60
C LEU A 231 21.76 3.73 5.65
N ILE A 232 22.59 2.92 4.99
CA ILE A 232 22.43 1.46 4.99
C ILE A 232 22.41 0.91 6.43
N ILE A 233 23.40 1.29 7.26
CA ILE A 233 23.54 0.78 8.63
C ILE A 233 22.33 1.17 9.50
N SER A 234 21.88 2.42 9.42
CA SER A 234 20.74 2.93 10.19
C SER A 234 19.47 2.12 9.89
N TYR A 235 19.24 1.78 8.62
CA TYR A 235 18.06 1.03 8.20
C TYR A 235 18.18 -0.46 8.45
N GLU A 236 19.35 -1.08 8.26
CA GLU A 236 19.58 -2.49 8.63
C GLU A 236 19.34 -2.72 10.12
N GLN A 237 19.83 -1.83 11.00
CA GLN A 237 19.61 -1.93 12.44
C GLN A 237 18.12 -1.79 12.80
N LYS A 238 17.43 -0.82 12.20
CA LYS A 238 16.00 -0.61 12.43
C LYS A 238 15.15 -1.76 11.89
N GLY A 239 15.46 -2.26 10.70
CA GLY A 239 14.80 -3.40 10.08
C GLY A 239 14.97 -4.67 10.93
N ARG A 240 16.16 -4.90 11.46
CA ARG A 240 16.42 -6.00 12.41
C ARG A 240 15.61 -5.87 13.69
N LYS A 241 15.54 -4.66 14.25
CA LYS A 241 14.73 -4.38 15.46
C LYS A 241 13.24 -4.58 15.21
N ALA A 242 12.70 -4.03 14.12
CA ALA A 242 11.30 -4.18 13.74
C ALA A 242 10.94 -5.66 13.47
N GLY A 243 11.80 -6.39 12.76
CA GLY A 243 11.63 -7.82 12.52
C GLY A 243 11.64 -8.65 13.82
N TRP A 244 12.48 -8.28 14.78
CA TRP A 244 12.50 -8.91 16.11
C TRP A 244 11.20 -8.63 16.89
N GLU A 245 10.76 -7.37 16.93
CA GLU A 245 9.52 -6.97 17.61
C GLU A 245 8.29 -7.65 17.01
N GLU A 246 8.19 -7.69 15.67
CA GLU A 246 7.09 -8.37 14.98
C GLU A 246 7.13 -9.89 15.21
N GLY A 247 8.33 -10.49 15.17
CA GLY A 247 8.53 -11.90 15.50
C GLY A 247 8.08 -12.23 16.92
N MET A 248 8.44 -11.39 17.89
CA MET A 248 8.03 -11.53 19.28
C MET A 248 6.52 -11.41 19.45
N LYS A 249 5.90 -10.38 18.84
CA LYS A 249 4.45 -10.16 18.90
C LYS A 249 3.68 -11.36 18.31
N ARG A 250 4.08 -11.84 17.13
CA ARG A 250 3.49 -13.04 16.51
C ARG A 250 3.70 -14.28 17.38
N GLY A 251 4.88 -14.44 17.99
CA GLY A 251 5.18 -15.53 18.93
C GLY A 251 4.26 -15.52 20.16
N ILE A 252 4.04 -14.34 20.75
CA ILE A 252 3.11 -14.15 21.87
C ILE A 252 1.68 -14.45 21.46
N GLU A 253 1.19 -13.89 20.34
CA GLU A 253 -0.17 -14.12 19.85
C GLU A 253 -0.43 -15.61 19.57
N GLN A 254 0.52 -16.28 18.91
CA GLN A 254 0.44 -17.72 18.68
C GLN A 254 0.48 -18.51 19.98
N GLY A 255 1.36 -18.14 20.93
CA GLY A 255 1.45 -18.75 22.24
C GLY A 255 0.16 -18.62 23.06
N ILE A 256 -0.45 -17.43 23.09
CA ILE A 256 -1.74 -17.18 23.75
C ILE A 256 -2.85 -18.01 23.09
N LYS A 257 -2.92 -18.00 21.76
CA LYS A 257 -3.94 -18.77 21.03
C LYS A 257 -3.82 -20.28 21.27
N GLN A 258 -2.59 -20.81 21.30
CA GLN A 258 -2.32 -22.21 21.62
C GLN A 258 -2.64 -22.51 23.08
N GLY A 259 -2.22 -21.64 24.01
CA GLY A 259 -2.48 -21.76 25.44
C GLY A 259 -3.98 -21.75 25.77
N MET A 260 -4.75 -20.83 25.19
CA MET A 260 -6.21 -20.80 25.33
C MET A 260 -6.86 -22.08 24.81
N LYS A 261 -6.43 -22.56 23.62
CA LYS A 261 -6.96 -23.80 23.04
C LYS A 261 -6.66 -25.03 23.92
N GLN A 262 -5.46 -25.10 24.49
CA GLN A 262 -5.09 -26.17 25.42
C GLN A 262 -5.86 -26.06 26.75
N GLY A 263 -5.97 -24.85 27.31
CA GLY A 263 -6.72 -24.58 28.54
C GLY A 263 -8.20 -24.90 28.41
N MET A 264 -8.84 -24.51 27.30
CA MET A 264 -10.23 -24.88 27.02
C MET A 264 -10.41 -26.40 26.91
N LYS A 265 -9.49 -27.11 26.23
CA LYS A 265 -9.54 -28.58 26.16
C LYS A 265 -9.38 -29.22 27.54
N GLN A 266 -8.45 -28.75 28.36
CA GLN A 266 -8.24 -29.27 29.72
C GLN A 266 -9.44 -28.98 30.62
N GLY A 267 -9.97 -27.75 30.58
CA GLY A 267 -11.17 -27.35 31.32
C GLY A 267 -12.39 -28.17 30.92
N MET A 268 -12.59 -28.39 29.62
CA MET A 268 -13.68 -29.24 29.10
C MET A 268 -13.54 -30.69 29.60
N LYS A 269 -12.32 -31.25 29.54
CA LYS A 269 -12.05 -32.60 30.08
C LYS A 269 -12.36 -32.69 31.58
N GLN A 270 -11.99 -31.67 32.35
CA GLN A 270 -12.24 -31.63 33.79
C GLN A 270 -13.72 -31.47 34.13
N LEU A 271 -14.45 -30.66 33.36
CA LEU A 271 -15.90 -30.50 33.48
C LEU A 271 -16.64 -31.83 33.25
N ILE A 272 -16.32 -32.52 32.14
CA ILE A 272 -16.87 -33.83 31.78
C ILE A 272 -16.62 -34.85 32.90
N ARG A 273 -15.38 -34.93 33.43
CA ARG A 273 -15.05 -35.81 34.55
C ARG A 273 -15.83 -35.49 35.83
N ASN A 274 -16.03 -34.21 36.13
CA ASN A 274 -16.80 -33.80 37.30
C ASN A 274 -18.30 -34.12 37.17
N MET A 275 -18.88 -33.97 35.97
CA MET A 275 -20.26 -34.37 35.68
C MET A 275 -20.45 -35.88 35.82
N ALA A 276 -19.51 -36.68 35.28
CA ALA A 276 -19.52 -38.13 35.43
C ALA A 276 -19.42 -38.57 36.90
N ARG A 277 -18.52 -37.95 37.69
CA ARG A 277 -18.41 -38.21 39.14
C ARG A 277 -19.69 -37.88 39.93
N LYS A 278 -20.51 -36.96 39.44
CA LYS A 278 -21.81 -36.60 40.04
C LYS A 278 -22.95 -37.55 39.61
N GLY A 279 -22.65 -38.59 38.83
CA GLY A 279 -23.61 -39.64 38.46
C GLY A 279 -24.40 -39.36 37.18
N MET A 280 -24.01 -38.39 36.36
CA MET A 280 -24.62 -38.17 35.04
C MET A 280 -24.18 -39.25 34.05
N THR A 281 -25.08 -39.70 33.16
CA THR A 281 -24.74 -40.67 32.12
C THR A 281 -23.96 -40.02 30.97
N GLU A 282 -23.17 -40.79 30.22
CA GLU A 282 -22.41 -40.29 29.05
C GLU A 282 -23.30 -39.55 28.05
N LYS A 283 -24.56 -40.00 27.89
CA LYS A 283 -25.55 -39.41 26.99
C LYS A 283 -26.05 -38.05 27.48
N ASP A 284 -26.27 -37.89 28.78
CA ASP A 284 -26.68 -36.61 29.37
C ASP A 284 -25.55 -35.58 29.30
N ILE A 285 -24.30 -36.02 29.54
CA ILE A 285 -23.11 -35.16 29.44
C ILE A 285 -22.91 -34.70 28.00
N ALA A 286 -22.97 -35.61 27.03
CA ALA A 286 -22.89 -35.31 25.60
C ALA A 286 -23.90 -34.25 25.16
N GLN A 287 -25.14 -34.34 25.65
CA GLN A 287 -26.18 -33.36 25.38
C GLN A 287 -25.91 -31.99 26.04
N LEU A 288 -25.31 -31.96 27.23
CA LEU A 288 -25.03 -30.71 27.96
C LEU A 288 -23.82 -29.94 27.43
N VAL A 289 -22.79 -30.64 26.95
CA VAL A 289 -21.57 -30.01 26.40
C VAL A 289 -21.56 -29.92 24.88
N ASP A 290 -22.65 -30.34 24.24
CA ASP A 290 -22.84 -30.37 22.78
C ASP A 290 -21.70 -31.10 22.05
N LEU A 291 -21.41 -32.33 22.50
CA LEU A 291 -20.42 -33.21 21.90
C LEU A 291 -21.02 -34.58 21.58
N PRO A 292 -20.54 -35.28 20.54
CA PRO A 292 -20.87 -36.68 20.32
C PRO A 292 -20.55 -37.56 21.53
N VAL A 293 -21.38 -38.57 21.80
CA VAL A 293 -21.19 -39.49 22.93
C VAL A 293 -19.83 -40.18 22.88
N GLU A 294 -19.35 -40.52 21.67
CA GLU A 294 -18.03 -41.13 21.47
C GLU A 294 -16.86 -40.21 21.88
N ASP A 295 -16.97 -38.89 21.65
CA ASP A 295 -15.96 -37.91 22.05
C ASP A 295 -15.94 -37.73 23.58
N VAL A 296 -17.12 -37.77 24.22
CA VAL A 296 -17.25 -37.75 25.68
C VAL A 296 -16.63 -39.00 26.30
N ARG A 297 -16.88 -40.19 25.72
CA ARG A 297 -16.29 -41.46 26.16
C ARG A 297 -14.76 -41.44 26.04
N ALA A 298 -14.23 -41.02 24.88
CA ALA A 298 -12.79 -40.88 24.65
C ALA A 298 -12.09 -39.89 25.63
N LEU A 299 -12.81 -38.87 26.10
CA LEU A 299 -12.31 -37.91 27.10
C LEU A 299 -12.35 -38.45 28.54
N LEU A 300 -13.16 -39.48 28.82
CA LEU A 300 -13.29 -40.16 30.11
C LEU A 300 -12.35 -41.37 30.26
N GLU A 301 -12.03 -42.07 29.17
CA GLU A 301 -11.14 -43.27 29.14
C GLU A 301 -9.64 -42.95 29.33
N LYS A 302 -9.23 -41.69 29.23
CA LYS A 302 -7.87 -41.19 29.52
C LYS A 302 -7.86 -40.30 30.75
#